data_AF-I2QUH4-F1
#
_entry.id   AF-I2QUH4-F1
#
_cell.length_a   1.000
_cell.length_b   1.000
_cell.length_c   1.000
_cell.angle_alpha   90.00
_cell.angle_beta   90.00
_cell.angle_gamma   90.00
#
_symmetry.space_group_name_H-M   'P 1'
#
loop_
_entity.id
_entity.type
_entity.pdbx_description
1 polymer ?
#
loop_
_entity_poly.entity_id
_entity_poly.type
_entity_poly.pdbx_seq_one_letter_code
_entity_poly.pdbx_strand_id
1 'polypeptide(L)'
;MPLTFAGEIDETAVGKSTILVTADAAPDKTAGGSALRAGKYEVWRGSIDPEMVKAILASRSLHVRETMLLPDDEADITKFDIDLTGLTSVWPQLATSCAVTTPAPKSPWPAIQQPNASVTPPAAPSP
;
A
#
# COMPACT_ATOMS: atom_id res chain seq x y z
N MET A 1 -6.49 8.03 1.74
CA MET A 1 -6.90 6.63 1.94
C MET A 1 -5.64 5.75 1.91
N PRO A 2 -5.45 4.79 2.83
CA PRO A 2 -4.29 3.92 2.81
C PRO A 2 -4.49 2.77 1.81
N LEU A 3 -3.51 2.55 0.93
CA LEU A 3 -3.39 1.37 0.09
C LEU A 3 -2.49 0.36 0.80
N THR A 4 -2.90 -0.91 0.86
CA THR A 4 -2.12 -1.99 1.48
C THR A 4 -1.89 -3.09 0.46
N PHE A 5 -0.63 -3.48 0.28
CA PHE A 5 -0.22 -4.68 -0.44
C PHE A 5 0.37 -5.66 0.54
N ALA A 6 0.22 -6.94 0.26
CA ALA A 6 0.94 -7.94 1.00
C ALA A 6 1.23 -9.17 0.13
N GLY A 7 2.41 -9.73 0.37
CA GLY A 7 2.96 -10.86 -0.36
C GLY A 7 3.52 -11.87 0.63
N GLU A 8 3.37 -13.15 0.32
CA GLU A 8 4.05 -14.20 1.07
C GLU A 8 5.51 -14.23 0.68
N ILE A 9 6.39 -14.27 1.67
CA ILE A 9 7.83 -14.37 1.48
C ILE A 9 8.34 -15.64 2.13
N ASP A 10 9.44 -16.16 1.60
CA ASP A 10 10.22 -17.16 2.31
C ASP A 10 10.86 -16.54 3.56
N GLU A 11 10.78 -17.22 4.71
CA GLU A 11 11.31 -16.69 5.97
C GLU A 11 12.84 -16.49 5.93
N THR A 12 13.53 -17.17 5.01
CA THR A 12 14.98 -17.03 4.81
C THR A 12 15.34 -15.91 3.83
N ALA A 13 14.35 -15.23 3.21
CA ALA A 13 14.61 -14.13 2.30
C ALA A 13 15.37 -12.99 3.01
N VAL A 14 16.57 -12.69 2.51
CA VAL A 14 17.45 -11.61 3.00
C VAL A 14 17.30 -10.40 2.07
N GLY A 15 16.89 -9.25 2.61
CA GLY A 15 16.79 -8.01 1.83
C GLY A 15 15.75 -7.03 2.39
N LYS A 16 15.79 -5.78 1.90
CA LYS A 16 14.74 -4.78 2.17
C LYS A 16 13.93 -4.57 0.90
N SER A 17 12.66 -4.96 0.89
CA SER A 17 11.74 -4.70 -0.22
C SER A 17 10.99 -3.37 -0.03
N THR A 18 10.75 -2.68 -1.14
CA THR A 18 9.91 -1.49 -1.25
C THR A 18 8.97 -1.64 -2.43
N ILE A 19 7.69 -1.29 -2.24
CA ILE A 19 6.71 -1.20 -3.33
C ILE A 19 6.42 0.25 -3.63
N LEU A 20 6.36 0.58 -4.91
CA LEU A 20 5.89 1.84 -5.45
C LEU A 20 4.79 1.58 -6.48
N VAL A 21 3.75 2.41 -6.46
CA VAL A 21 2.61 2.34 -7.35
C VAL A 21 2.41 3.70 -8.00
N THR A 22 2.23 3.69 -9.30
CA THR A 22 2.14 4.88 -10.13
C THR A 22 0.98 4.72 -11.09
N ALA A 23 0.16 5.76 -11.23
CA ALA A 23 -0.92 5.77 -12.20
C ALA A 23 -0.37 6.21 -13.56
N ASP A 24 -0.76 5.59 -14.69
CA ASP A 24 -0.23 6.00 -16.00
C ASP A 24 -0.56 7.47 -16.34
N ALA A 25 -1.70 7.97 -15.85
CA ALA A 25 -2.08 9.37 -16.00
C ALA A 25 -1.26 10.36 -15.13
N ALA A 26 -0.44 9.88 -14.18
CA ALA A 26 0.40 10.68 -13.31
C ALA A 26 1.71 9.95 -12.96
N PRO A 27 2.64 9.81 -13.92
CA PRO A 27 3.86 9.00 -13.79
C PRO A 27 4.85 9.52 -12.74
N ASP A 28 4.74 10.79 -12.36
CA ASP A 28 5.56 11.44 -11.33
C ASP A 28 5.03 11.23 -9.91
N LYS A 29 3.79 10.78 -9.76
CA LYS A 29 3.16 10.56 -8.47
C LYS A 29 3.21 9.09 -8.09
N THR A 30 3.84 8.80 -6.97
CA THR A 30 3.98 7.43 -6.46
C THR A 30 3.34 7.26 -5.09
N ALA A 31 2.59 6.19 -4.90
CA ALA A 31 2.14 5.72 -3.59
C ALA A 31 2.82 4.41 -3.25
N GLY A 32 3.27 4.24 -2.02
CA GLY A 32 4.02 3.04 -1.64
C GLY A 32 4.72 3.19 -0.31
N GLY A 33 5.59 2.24 0.00
CA GLY A 33 6.34 2.22 1.25
C GLY A 33 7.27 1.03 1.34
N SER A 34 8.06 0.98 2.41
CA SER A 34 8.89 -0.17 2.74
C SER A 34 8.07 -1.32 3.31
N ALA A 35 8.54 -2.54 3.10
CA ALA A 35 7.91 -3.72 3.65
C ALA A 35 7.94 -3.72 5.19
N LEU A 36 6.83 -4.12 5.80
CA LEU A 36 6.73 -4.54 7.19
C LEU A 36 6.54 -6.06 7.21
N ARG A 37 7.44 -6.79 7.89
CA ARG A 37 7.32 -8.25 8.03
C ARG A 37 6.35 -8.60 9.16
N ALA A 38 5.40 -9.48 8.85
CA ALA A 38 4.44 -10.04 9.78
C ALA A 38 4.36 -11.57 9.59
N GLY A 39 5.22 -12.30 10.30
CA GLY A 39 5.42 -13.74 10.07
C GLY A 39 6.00 -13.98 8.67
N LYS A 40 5.37 -14.87 7.90
CA LYS A 40 5.73 -15.19 6.51
C LYS A 40 5.24 -14.18 5.46
N TYR A 41 4.70 -13.04 5.88
CA TYR A 41 4.18 -12.03 4.97
C TYR A 41 4.99 -10.74 5.05
N GLU A 42 5.24 -10.14 3.90
CA GLU A 42 5.61 -8.73 3.80
C GLU A 42 4.39 -7.90 3.45
N VAL A 43 4.22 -6.77 4.14
CA VAL A 43 3.12 -5.83 3.92
C VAL A 43 3.69 -4.46 3.58
N TRP A 44 3.25 -3.88 2.47
CA TRP A 44 3.56 -2.51 2.08
C TRP A 44 2.33 -1.63 2.26
N ARG A 45 2.53 -0.45 2.84
CA ARG A 45 1.46 0.54 3.03
C ARG A 45 1.88 1.88 2.45
N GLY A 46 1.01 2.45 1.64
CA GLY A 46 1.17 3.78 1.07
C GLY A 46 -0.09 4.61 1.26
N SER A 47 0.07 5.93 1.37
CA SER A 47 -1.09 6.83 1.40
C SER A 47 -1.37 7.33 -0.02
N ILE A 48 -2.65 7.28 -0.40
CA ILE A 48 -3.17 7.86 -1.64
C ILE A 48 -3.97 9.10 -1.25
N ASP A 49 -3.54 10.24 -1.76
CA ASP A 49 -4.26 11.51 -1.66
C ASP A 49 -5.37 11.61 -2.72
N PRO A 50 -6.33 12.55 -2.57
CA PRO A 50 -7.45 12.68 -3.51
C PRO A 50 -7.03 12.94 -4.97
N GLU A 51 -5.92 13.62 -5.21
CA GLU A 51 -5.45 13.88 -6.58
C GLU A 51 -4.87 12.61 -7.21
N MET A 52 -4.18 11.78 -6.43
CA MET A 52 -3.74 10.46 -6.86
C MET A 52 -4.94 9.55 -7.19
N VAL A 53 -6.05 9.62 -6.43
CA VAL A 53 -7.28 8.89 -6.78
C VAL A 53 -7.85 9.35 -8.13
N LYS A 54 -7.88 10.67 -8.38
CA LYS A 54 -8.34 11.20 -9.67
C LYS A 54 -7.45 10.70 -10.82
N ALA A 55 -6.13 10.67 -10.62
CA ALA A 55 -5.21 10.13 -11.61
C ALA A 55 -5.48 8.65 -11.89
N ILE A 56 -5.71 7.83 -10.85
CA ILE A 56 -6.08 6.42 -10.98
C ILE A 56 -7.38 6.25 -11.80
N LEU A 57 -8.40 7.07 -11.56
CA LEU A 57 -9.67 6.98 -12.30
C LEU A 57 -9.57 7.44 -13.76
N ALA A 58 -8.56 8.25 -14.08
CA ALA A 58 -8.23 8.68 -15.45
C ALA A 58 -7.24 7.72 -16.15
N SER A 59 -6.65 6.80 -15.38
CA SER A 59 -5.62 5.88 -15.82
C SER A 59 -6.21 4.64 -16.50
N ARG A 60 -5.50 4.11 -17.50
CA ARG A 60 -5.77 2.78 -18.07
C ARG A 60 -5.02 1.70 -17.32
N SER A 61 -3.94 2.04 -16.62
CA SER A 61 -3.13 1.08 -15.89
C SER A 61 -2.52 1.67 -14.62
N LEU A 62 -2.42 0.85 -13.58
CA LEU A 62 -1.53 1.11 -12.46
C LEU A 62 -0.24 0.33 -12.64
N HIS A 63 0.88 1.05 -12.68
CA HIS A 63 2.20 0.47 -12.67
C HIS A 63 2.61 0.17 -11.24
N VAL A 64 2.85 -1.10 -10.94
CA VAL A 64 3.38 -1.54 -9.65
C VAL A 64 4.83 -1.98 -9.84
N ARG A 65 5.71 -1.44 -9.02
CA ARG A 65 7.12 -1.75 -8.98
C ARG A 65 7.49 -2.20 -7.58
N GLU A 66 8.03 -3.39 -7.49
CA GLU A 66 8.76 -3.86 -6.31
C GLU A 66 10.26 -3.64 -6.54
N THR A 67 10.98 -3.25 -5.49
CA THR A 67 12.43 -3.13 -5.51
C THR A 67 13.00 -3.74 -4.25
N MET A 68 13.80 -4.79 -4.42
CA MET A 68 14.51 -5.46 -3.35
C MET A 68 15.97 -5.03 -3.38
N LEU A 69 16.46 -4.43 -2.29
CA LEU A 69 17.87 -4.10 -2.13
C LEU A 69 18.62 -5.31 -1.58
N LEU A 70 19.63 -5.77 -2.33
CA LEU A 70 20.54 -6.84 -1.96
C LEU A 70 21.76 -6.29 -1.20
N PRO A 71 22.51 -7.16 -0.50
CA PRO A 71 23.66 -6.74 0.32
C PRO A 71 24.80 -6.07 -0.48
N ASP A 72 24.94 -6.38 -1.76
CA ASP A 72 26.00 -5.86 -2.64
C ASP A 72 25.63 -4.54 -3.35
N ASP A 73 24.66 -3.79 -2.80
CA ASP A 73 24.02 -2.61 -3.43
C ASP A 73 23.34 -2.89 -4.78
N GLU A 74 23.22 -4.15 -5.17
CA GLU A 74 22.42 -4.57 -6.31
C GLU A 74 20.92 -4.46 -5.96
N ALA A 75 20.11 -4.05 -6.92
CA ALA A 75 18.67 -3.92 -6.75
C ALA A 75 17.94 -4.81 -7.74
N ASP A 76 17.21 -5.80 -7.23
CA ASP A 76 16.28 -6.57 -8.04
C ASP A 76 14.95 -5.82 -8.16
N ILE A 77 14.41 -5.73 -9.37
CA ILE A 77 13.25 -4.91 -9.70
C ILE A 77 12.23 -5.76 -10.44
N THR A 78 11.11 -6.03 -9.77
CA THR A 78 9.95 -6.66 -10.39
C THR A 78 8.91 -5.59 -10.73
N LYS A 79 8.32 -5.67 -11.93
CA LYS A 79 7.27 -4.76 -12.37
C LYS A 79 6.07 -5.53 -12.92
N PHE A 80 4.88 -5.04 -12.63
CA PHE A 80 3.65 -5.53 -13.23
C PHE A 80 2.62 -4.40 -13.34
N ASP A 81 1.71 -4.55 -14.29
CA ASP A 81 0.66 -3.57 -14.56
C ASP A 81 -0.70 -4.13 -14.19
N ILE A 82 -1.53 -3.31 -13.56
CA ILE A 82 -2.93 -3.61 -13.28
C ILE A 82 -3.77 -2.84 -14.30
N ASP A 83 -4.49 -3.56 -15.16
CA ASP A 83 -5.43 -2.95 -16.09
C ASP A 83 -6.63 -2.34 -15.33
N LEU A 84 -6.89 -1.06 -15.59
CA LEU A 84 -7.99 -0.30 -15.03
C LEU A 84 -9.08 0.01 -16.07
N THR A 85 -9.01 -0.61 -17.25
CA THR A 85 -10.01 -0.42 -18.30
C THR A 85 -11.41 -0.72 -17.77
N GLY A 86 -12.30 0.28 -17.86
CA GLY A 86 -13.68 0.17 -17.37
C GLY A 86 -13.86 0.48 -15.88
N LEU A 87 -12.80 0.77 -15.11
CA LEU A 87 -12.94 1.16 -13.70
C LEU A 87 -13.83 2.40 -13.55
N THR A 88 -13.66 3.41 -14.41
CA THR A 88 -14.41 4.66 -14.36
C THR A 88 -15.92 4.46 -14.51
N SER A 89 -16.35 3.48 -15.31
CA SER A 89 -17.78 3.24 -15.56
C SER A 89 -18.47 2.52 -14.38
N VAL A 90 -17.74 1.69 -13.64
CA VAL A 90 -18.27 0.96 -12.47
C VAL A 90 -18.01 1.66 -11.14
N TRP A 91 -17.17 2.70 -11.13
CA TRP A 91 -16.85 3.49 -9.94
C TRP A 91 -18.08 4.03 -9.19
N PRO A 92 -19.12 4.57 -9.86
CA PRO A 92 -20.33 5.03 -9.17
C PRO A 92 -21.08 3.90 -8.43
N GLN A 93 -21.11 2.70 -9.01
CA GLN A 93 -21.71 1.52 -8.39
C GLN A 93 -20.93 1.08 -7.16
N LEU A 94 -19.59 1.10 -7.24
CA LEU A 94 -18.71 0.83 -6.09
C LEU A 94 -18.94 1.86 -4.97
N ALA A 95 -18.99 3.15 -5.30
CA ALA A 95 -19.25 4.21 -4.33
C ALA A 95 -20.60 4.02 -3.61
N THR A 96 -21.63 3.60 -4.35
CA THR A 96 -22.95 3.30 -3.78
C THR A 96 -22.91 2.09 -2.84
N SER A 97 -22.12 1.08 -3.15
CA SER A 97 -21.94 -0.10 -2.27
C SER A 97 -21.31 0.25 -0.91
N CYS A 98 -20.42 1.25 -0.88
CA CYS A 98 -19.79 1.70 0.36
C CYS A 98 -20.75 2.44 1.31
N ALA A 99 -21.90 2.92 0.81
CA ALA A 99 -22.93 3.57 1.62
C ALA A 99 -23.83 2.57 2.38
N VAL A 100 -23.75 1.27 2.04
CA VAL A 100 -24.52 0.22 2.71
C VAL A 100 -23.73 -0.26 3.93
N THR A 101 -24.13 0.22 5.12
CA THR A 101 -23.58 -0.19 6.42
C THR A 101 -23.92 -1.65 6.74
N THR A 102 -23.28 -2.58 6.03
CA THR A 102 -23.27 -4.00 6.38
C THR A 102 -22.08 -4.23 7.30
N PRO A 103 -22.18 -5.03 8.39
CA PRO A 103 -21.03 -5.35 9.22
C PRO A 103 -19.89 -5.85 8.33
N ALA A 104 -18.72 -5.21 8.44
CA ALA A 104 -17.57 -5.58 7.63
C ALA A 104 -17.26 -7.07 7.87
N PRO A 105 -17.21 -7.91 6.82
CA PRO A 105 -16.79 -9.29 6.97
C PRO A 105 -15.41 -9.31 7.63
N LYS A 106 -15.21 -10.26 8.57
CA LYS A 106 -13.95 -10.42 9.29
C LYS A 106 -12.85 -10.61 8.25
N SER A 107 -11.99 -9.61 8.11
CA SER A 107 -10.92 -9.62 7.13
C SER A 107 -10.06 -10.88 7.32
N PRO A 108 -9.78 -11.66 6.25
CA PRO A 108 -8.84 -12.78 6.33
C PRO A 108 -7.39 -12.31 6.46
N TRP A 109 -7.14 -11.00 6.32
CA TRP A 109 -5.82 -10.41 6.48
C TRP A 109 -5.38 -10.44 7.95
N PRO A 110 -4.08 -10.70 8.22
CA PRO A 110 -3.54 -10.64 9.57
C PRO A 110 -3.82 -9.26 10.19
N ALA A 111 -4.17 -9.24 11.47
CA ALA A 111 -4.38 -8.01 12.21
C ALA A 111 -3.06 -7.25 12.32
N ILE A 112 -2.87 -6.26 11.44
CA ILE A 112 -1.71 -5.39 11.49
C ILE A 112 -1.93 -4.40 12.63
N GLN A 113 -1.20 -4.58 13.74
CA GLN A 113 -1.17 -3.59 14.82
C GLN A 113 -0.72 -2.25 14.23
N GLN A 114 -1.60 -1.25 14.24
CA GLN A 114 -1.20 0.12 13.94
C GLN A 114 -0.20 0.54 15.03
N PRO A 115 0.93 1.20 14.69
CA PRO A 115 1.74 1.85 15.68
C PRO A 115 0.85 2.81 16.45
N ASN A 116 0.63 2.52 17.72
CA ASN A 116 -0.17 3.35 18.60
C ASN A 116 0.62 4.65 18.79
N ALA A 117 0.26 5.71 18.05
CA ALA A 117 0.80 7.05 18.27
C ALA A 117 0.15 7.65 19.53
N SER A 118 0.42 7.05 20.67
CA SER A 118 0.17 7.60 22.01
C SER A 118 1.39 7.31 22.87
N VAL A 119 2.52 7.90 22.49
CA VAL A 119 3.59 8.12 23.47
C VAL A 119 3.23 9.42 24.18
N THR A 120 2.60 9.29 25.35
CA THR A 120 2.53 10.39 26.31
C THR A 120 3.97 10.81 26.62
N PRO A 121 4.38 12.07 26.42
CA PRO A 121 5.72 12.51 26.77
C PRO A 121 5.94 12.35 28.29
N PRO A 122 7.11 11.90 28.75
CA PRO A 122 7.40 11.81 30.17
C PRO A 122 7.32 13.21 30.80
N ALA A 123 6.59 13.30 31.92
CA ALA A 123 6.50 14.52 32.71
C ALA A 123 7.91 14.92 33.19
N ALA A 124 8.29 16.17 32.94
CA ALA A 124 9.52 16.75 33.47
C ALA A 124 9.45 16.82 35.01
N PRO A 125 10.55 16.57 35.74
CA PRO A 125 10.59 16.79 37.17
C PRO A 125 10.50 18.29 37.48
N SER A 126 9.58 18.65 38.37
CA SER A 126 9.40 20.00 38.92
C SER A 126 10.59 20.44 39.79
N PRO A 127 10.85 21.76 39.90
CA PRO A 127 12.03 22.32 40.59
C PRO A 127 12.04 22.14 42.11
#